data_AF-A0A968JQE1-F1
#
_entry.id   AF-A0A968JQE1-F1
#
_cell.length_a   1.000
_cell.length_b   1.000
_cell.length_c   1.000
_cell.angle_alpha   90.00
_cell.angle_beta   90.00
_cell.angle_gamma   90.00
#
_symmetry.space_group_name_H-M   'P 1'
#
loop_
_entity.id
_entity.type
_entity.pdbx_description
1 polymer ?
#
loop_
_entity_poly.entity_id
_entity_poly.type
_entity_poly.pdbx_seq_one_letter_code
_entity_poly.pdbx_strand_id
1 'polypeptide(L)'
;MLNKSTKYRFSICTAPNSEGEAVLQVFDMNTLMGSTFLEATGKDFPSFDLNCQKTGIYHVFISFKEGKAGEAVGILSFVKRL
;
A
#
# COMPACT_ATOMS: atom_id res chain seq x y z
N MET A 1 -12.81 -0.69 5.04
CA MET A 1 -13.07 0.52 5.86
C MET A 1 -12.02 0.57 6.96
N LEU A 2 -11.43 1.73 7.22
CA LEU A 2 -10.44 1.95 8.28
C LEU A 2 -11.04 2.84 9.37
N ASN A 3 -10.56 2.69 10.60
CA ASN A 3 -11.09 3.39 11.77
C ASN A 3 -10.17 4.54 12.20
N LYS A 4 -10.78 5.68 12.56
CA LYS A 4 -10.08 6.83 13.17
C LYS A 4 -9.28 6.39 14.39
N SER A 5 -8.17 7.09 14.64
CA SER A 5 -7.26 6.84 15.77
C SER A 5 -6.77 5.39 15.78
N THR A 6 -6.48 4.85 14.59
CA THR A 6 -5.87 3.53 14.44
C THR A 6 -4.69 3.63 13.50
N LYS A 7 -3.58 3.00 13.88
CA LYS A 7 -2.41 2.82 13.03
C LYS A 7 -2.55 1.49 12.31
N TYR A 8 -2.54 1.55 10.98
CA TYR A 8 -2.52 0.39 10.10
C TYR A 8 -1.16 0.28 9.41
N ARG A 9 -0.76 -0.94 9.06
CA ARG A 9 0.40 -1.20 8.20
C ARG A 9 -0.06 -1.86 6.92
N PHE A 10 0.41 -1.34 5.81
CA PHE A 10 0.24 -1.94 4.49
C PHE A 10 1.59 -2.50 4.07
N SER A 11 1.62 -3.78 3.74
CA SER A 11 2.82 -4.47 3.25
C SER A 11 2.55 -5.07 1.87
N ILE A 12 3.61 -5.16 1.05
CA ILE A 12 3.56 -5.81 -0.25
C ILE A 12 4.71 -6.82 -0.35
N CYS A 13 4.45 -7.94 -1.00
CA CYS A 13 5.46 -8.92 -1.39
C CYS A 13 5.18 -9.36 -2.83
N THR A 14 6.19 -9.26 -3.68
CA THR A 14 6.15 -9.75 -5.06
C THR A 14 6.66 -11.19 -5.09
N ALA A 15 6.03 -12.07 -5.88
CA ALA A 15 6.51 -13.45 -6.03
C ALA A 15 7.93 -13.48 -6.63
N PRO A 16 8.83 -14.38 -6.20
CA PRO A 16 10.23 -14.40 -6.67
C PRO A 16 10.41 -14.51 -8.19
N ASN A 17 9.45 -15.11 -8.89
CA ASN A 17 9.49 -15.35 -10.33
C ASN A 17 8.56 -14.39 -11.12
N SER A 18 8.09 -13.32 -10.48
CA SER A 18 7.24 -12.31 -11.11
C SER A 18 8.07 -11.39 -12.02
N GLU A 19 7.62 -11.14 -13.24
CA GLU A 19 8.28 -10.19 -14.15
C GLU A 19 8.06 -8.73 -13.71
N GLY A 20 6.85 -8.43 -13.23
CA GLY A 20 6.49 -7.13 -12.68
C GLY A 20 6.78 -7.04 -11.19
N GLU A 21 7.32 -5.89 -10.77
CA GLU A 21 7.45 -5.53 -9.36
C GLU A 21 6.15 -4.86 -8.89
N ALA A 22 5.56 -5.37 -7.81
CA ALA A 22 4.28 -4.89 -7.31
C ALA A 22 4.42 -3.60 -6.49
N VAL A 23 3.50 -2.68 -6.75
CA VAL A 23 3.33 -1.42 -6.02
C VAL A 23 1.95 -1.40 -5.39
N LEU A 24 1.92 -1.16 -4.08
CA LEU A 24 0.69 -0.97 -3.31
C LEU A 24 0.51 0.52 -3.02
N GLN A 25 -0.65 1.06 -3.40
CA GLN A 25 -1.06 2.43 -3.12
C GLN A 25 -2.38 2.45 -2.35
N VAL A 26 -2.50 3.38 -1.40
CA VAL A 26 -3.72 3.60 -0.63
C VAL A 26 -4.22 5.01 -0.88
N PHE A 27 -5.49 5.14 -1.25
CA PHE A 27 -6.16 6.40 -1.52
C PHE A 27 -7.33 6.64 -0.56
N ASP A 28 -7.50 7.90 -0.20
CA ASP A 28 -8.70 8.44 0.42
C ASP A 28 -9.40 9.33 -0.61
N MET A 29 -10.48 8.82 -1.21
CA MET A 29 -11.07 9.36 -2.44
C MET A 29 -9.99 9.51 -3.53
N ASN A 30 -9.56 10.73 -3.84
CA ASN A 30 -8.58 11.02 -4.90
C ASN A 30 -7.20 11.38 -4.34
N THR A 31 -7.01 11.35 -3.02
CA THR A 31 -5.74 11.74 -2.39
C THR A 31 -4.92 10.50 -2.03
N LEU A 32 -3.67 10.45 -2.52
CA LEU A 32 -2.73 9.39 -2.19
C LEU A 32 -2.29 9.53 -0.73
N MET A 33 -2.57 8.51 0.08
CA MET A 33 -2.25 8.45 1.51
C MET A 33 -0.92 7.76 1.79
N GLY A 34 -0.52 6.84 0.91
CA GLY A 34 0.74 6.12 1.02
C GLY A 34 0.97 5.18 -0.16
N SER A 35 2.24 4.89 -0.42
CA SER A 35 2.71 4.04 -1.52
C SER A 35 3.92 3.24 -1.05
N THR A 36 4.03 2.01 -1.51
CA THR A 36 5.26 1.20 -1.35
C THR A 36 6.35 1.57 -2.36
N PHE A 37 6.05 2.45 -3.31
CA PHE A 37 7.01 2.97 -4.28
C PHE A 37 7.04 4.49 -4.25
N LEU A 38 8.24 5.07 -4.14
CA LEU A 38 8.45 6.51 -4.21
C LEU A 38 8.99 6.88 -5.61
N GLU A 39 8.10 7.37 -6.48
CA GLU A 39 8.44 7.72 -7.87
C GLU A 39 9.61 8.70 -7.97
N ALA A 40 9.66 9.70 -7.07
CA ALA A 40 10.68 10.74 -7.08
C ALA A 40 12.12 10.20 -6.90
N THR A 41 12.28 9.05 -6.23
CA THR A 41 13.59 8.45 -5.97
C THR A 41 13.77 7.09 -6.63
N GLY A 42 12.70 6.54 -7.24
CA GLY A 42 12.68 5.18 -7.77
C GLY A 42 12.83 4.09 -6.70
N LYS A 43 12.58 4.41 -5.42
CA LYS A 43 12.83 3.48 -4.31
C LYS A 43 11.58 2.75 -3.86
N ASP A 44 11.74 1.44 -3.66
CA ASP A 44 10.73 0.56 -3.08
C ASP A 44 10.87 0.41 -1.56
N PHE A 45 9.72 0.18 -0.93
CA PHE A 45 9.57 -0.06 0.49
C PHE A 45 8.66 -1.28 0.69
N PRO A 46 9.05 -2.25 1.52
CA PRO A 46 8.25 -3.46 1.72
C PRO A 46 6.93 -3.18 2.44
N SER A 47 6.83 -2.04 3.14
CA SER A 47 5.61 -1.61 3.83
C SER A 47 5.64 -0.12 4.17
N PHE A 48 4.48 0.43 4.49
CA PHE A 48 4.34 1.73 5.15
C PHE A 48 3.22 1.70 6.20
N ASP A 49 3.29 2.65 7.14
CA ASP A 49 2.27 2.82 8.16
C ASP A 49 1.36 4.00 7.83
N LEU A 50 0.05 3.83 8.06
CA LEU A 50 -0.96 4.87 7.94
C LEU A 50 -1.61 5.13 9.31
N ASN A 51 -1.46 6.35 9.82
CA ASN A 51 -2.23 6.81 10.97
C ASN A 51 -3.59 7.34 10.49
N CYS A 52 -4.64 6.55 10.67
CA CYS A 52 -5.97 6.86 10.14
C CYS A 52 -6.62 8.01 10.95
N GLN A 53 -6.77 9.18 10.33
CA GLN A 53 -7.30 10.40 10.98
C GLN A 53 -8.83 10.49 10.95
N LYS A 54 -9.48 9.76 10.03
CA LYS A 54 -10.93 9.71 9.89
C LYS A 54 -11.39 8.28 9.60
N THR A 55 -12.52 7.89 10.17
CA THR A 55 -13.14 6.60 9.85
C THR A 55 -13.74 6.68 8.46
N GLY A 56 -13.46 5.72 7.58
CA GLY A 56 -13.95 5.78 6.22
C GLY A 56 -13.45 4.67 5.29
N ILE A 57 -13.89 4.78 4.04
CA ILE A 57 -13.46 3.89 2.95
C ILE A 57 -12.14 4.42 2.42
N TYR A 58 -11.16 3.51 2.32
CA TYR A 58 -9.88 3.74 1.68
C TYR A 58 -9.75 2.73 0.55
N HIS A 59 -9.33 3.18 -0.63
CA HIS A 59 -9.15 2.34 -1.79
C HIS A 59 -7.70 1.85 -1.83
N VAL A 60 -7.52 0.54 -1.96
CA VAL A 60 -6.20 -0.09 -2.09
C VAL A 60 -6.04 -0.52 -3.54
N PHE A 61 -4.96 -0.10 -4.17
CA PHE A 61 -4.57 -0.52 -5.51
C PHE A 61 -3.27 -1.29 -5.42
N ILE A 62 -3.22 -2.43 -6.11
CA ILE A 62 -1.98 -3.16 -6.39
C ILE A 62 -1.81 -3.12 -7.91
N SER A 63 -0.67 -2.63 -8.35
CA SER A 63 -0.28 -2.56 -9.75
C SER A 63 1.13 -3.10 -9.91
N PHE A 64 1.54 -3.38 -11.14
CA PHE A 64 2.89 -3.82 -11.45
C PHE A 64 3.57 -2.75 -12.29
N LYS A 65 4.81 -2.41 -11.92
CA LYS A 65 5.59 -1.39 -12.62
C LYS A 65 5.70 -1.73 -14.10
N GLU A 66 5.70 -0.67 -14.93
CA GLU A 66 5.81 -0.78 -16.40
C GLU A 66 4.68 -1.59 -17.07
N GLY A 67 3.61 -1.91 -16.34
CA GLY A 67 2.50 -2.72 -16.86
C GLY A 67 2.86 -4.20 -17.06
N LYS A 68 3.96 -4.67 -16.48
CA LYS A 68 4.40 -6.07 -16.57
C LYS A 68 3.45 -6.99 -15.81
N ALA A 69 3.26 -8.21 -16.32
CA ALA A 69 2.48 -9.22 -15.62
C ALA A 69 3.21 -9.66 -14.34
N GLY A 70 2.46 -10.05 -13.31
CA GLY A 70 3.07 -10.48 -12.07
C GLY A 70 2.10 -11.06 -11.06
N GLU A 71 2.67 -11.60 -9.99
CA GLU A 71 1.94 -12.09 -8.83
C GLU A 71 2.46 -11.42 -7.57
N ALA A 72 1.54 -11.01 -6.69
CA ALA A 72 1.88 -10.36 -5.44
C ALA A 72 0.82 -10.57 -4.36
N VAL A 73 1.26 -10.40 -3.11
CA VAL A 73 0.41 -10.45 -1.92
C VAL A 73 0.48 -9.11 -1.19
N GLY A 74 -0.68 -8.46 -1.06
CA GLY A 74 -0.85 -7.28 -0.20
C GLY A 74 -1.40 -7.68 1.16
N ILE A 75 -0.84 -7.14 2.25
CA ILE A 75 -1.27 -7.40 3.62
C ILE A 75 -1.67 -6.08 4.29
N LEU A 76 -2.87 -6.05 4.88
CA LEU A 76 -3.32 -5.00 5.77
C LEU A 76 -3.30 -5.51 7.22
N SER A 77 -2.47 -4.89 8.05
CA SER A 77 -2.37 -5.22 9.47
C SER A 77 -2.90 -4.09 10.34
N PHE A 78 -3.69 -4.45 11.36
CA PHE A 78 -3.91 -3.58 12.51
C PHE A 78 -2.63 -3.55 13.36
N VAL A 79 -2.09 -2.36 13.63
CA VAL A 79 -0.89 -2.21 14.46
C VAL A 79 -1.29 -1.88 15.89
N LYS A 80 -2.02 -0.78 16.08
CA LYS A 80 -2.52 -0.34 17.38
C LYS A 80 -3.59 0.74 17.24
N ARG A 81 -4.36 0.94 18.31
CA ARG A 81 -5.13 2.18 18.51
C ARG A 81 -4.19 3.30 18.97
N LEU A 82 -4.43 4.52 18.48
CA LEU A 82 -3.71 5.75 18.79
C LEU A 82 -4.42 6.53 19.89
#